data_AF-A0A535MZX9-F1
#
_entry.id   AF-A0A535MZX9-F1
#
_cell.length_a   1.000
_cell.length_b   1.000
_cell.length_c   1.000
_cell.angle_alpha   90.00
_cell.angle_beta   90.00
_cell.angle_gamma   90.00
#
_symmetry.space_group_name_H-M   'P 1'
#
loop_
_entity.id
_entity.type
_entity.pdbx_description
1 polymer ?
#
loop_
_entity_poly.entity_id
_entity_poly.type
_entity_poly.pdbx_seq_one_letter_code
_entity_poly.pdbx_strand_id
1 'polypeptide(L)'
;IAQKEYIFPPEPSMRLVVDTIVFAARHMPRWNAVSISGYHIREAGSTATQELAFTLADGMAYVEASVKAGLKVDQFAPRLSFFFDSHIDFFEEIAKFRAARRLWARLMRDKYGAKDPKSW
;
A
#
# COMPACT_ATOMS: atom_id res chain seq x y z
N ILE A 1 -10.39 -3.20 6.03
CA ILE A 1 -11.65 -3.97 6.20
C ILE A 1 -11.55 -5.07 7.27
N ALA A 2 -10.41 -5.78 7.39
CA ALA A 2 -10.27 -6.88 8.35
C ALA A 2 -10.21 -6.44 9.83
N GLN A 3 -9.53 -5.32 10.13
CA GLN A 3 -9.29 -4.83 11.51
C GLN A 3 -10.52 -4.24 12.23
N LYS A 4 -11.60 -3.91 11.50
CA LYS A 4 -12.87 -3.37 12.05
C LYS A 4 -12.80 -2.03 12.80
N GLU A 5 -11.71 -1.29 12.67
CA GLU A 5 -11.53 0.03 13.27
C GLU A 5 -11.84 1.15 12.26
N TYR A 6 -13.12 1.43 12.04
CA TYR A 6 -13.56 2.55 11.19
C TYR A 6 -14.60 3.41 11.89
N ILE A 7 -14.56 4.71 11.63
CA ILE A 7 -15.47 5.70 12.21
C ILE A 7 -16.42 6.24 11.12
N PHE A 8 -15.86 6.63 9.98
CA PHE A 8 -16.62 7.22 8.88
C PHE A 8 -16.86 6.20 7.75
N PRO A 9 -17.83 6.47 6.84
CA PRO A 9 -17.98 5.68 5.63
C PRO A 9 -16.69 5.62 4.77
N PRO A 10 -16.60 4.70 3.79
CA PRO A 10 -15.38 4.49 3.01
C PRO A 10 -14.85 5.75 2.29
N GLU A 11 -15.72 6.53 1.64
CA GLU A 11 -15.32 7.71 0.87
C GLU A 11 -14.68 8.83 1.73
N PRO A 12 -15.31 9.31 2.82
CA PRO A 12 -14.67 10.29 3.70
C PRO A 12 -13.43 9.73 4.41
N SER A 13 -13.40 8.43 4.73
CA SER A 13 -12.20 7.80 5.31
C SER A 13 -11.03 7.79 4.32
N MET A 14 -11.29 7.49 3.05
CA MET A 14 -10.26 7.56 1.99
C MET A 14 -9.76 9.00 1.84
N ARG A 15 -10.64 10.00 1.85
CA ARG A 15 -10.21 11.39 1.81
C ARG A 15 -9.20 11.72 2.92
N LEU A 16 -9.46 11.31 4.17
CA LEU A 16 -8.55 11.58 5.29
C LEU A 16 -7.15 10.95 5.10
N VAL A 17 -7.10 9.74 4.55
CA VAL A 17 -5.82 9.07 4.21
C VAL A 17 -5.09 9.85 3.11
N VAL A 18 -5.78 10.27 2.05
CA VAL A 18 -5.18 11.07 0.97
C VAL A 18 -4.69 12.42 1.48
N ASP A 19 -5.48 13.12 2.29
CA ASP A 19 -5.10 14.42 2.87
C ASP A 19 -3.84 14.27 3.73
N THR A 20 -3.69 13.14 4.44
CA THR A 20 -2.47 12.80 5.20
C THR A 20 -1.27 12.56 4.29
N ILE A 21 -1.43 11.81 3.20
CA ILE A 21 -0.37 11.59 2.20
C ILE A 21 0.05 12.92 1.56
N VAL A 22 -0.90 13.76 1.16
CA VAL A 22 -0.64 15.07 0.55
C VAL A 22 0.12 15.97 1.51
N PHE A 23 -0.30 16.03 2.77
CA PHE A 23 0.38 16.82 3.78
C PHE A 23 1.81 16.32 4.00
N ALA A 24 1.99 15.01 4.16
CA ALA A 24 3.31 14.41 4.37
C ALA A 24 4.25 14.63 3.18
N ALA A 25 3.76 14.47 1.96
CA ALA A 25 4.55 14.70 0.74
C ALA A 25 5.06 16.15 0.63
N ARG A 26 4.28 17.13 1.11
CA ARG A 26 4.62 18.55 1.03
C ARG A 26 5.46 19.05 2.21
N HIS A 27 5.23 18.52 3.40
CA HIS A 27 5.74 19.11 4.64
C HIS A 27 6.58 18.15 5.49
N MET A 28 6.50 16.83 5.26
CA MET A 28 7.19 15.81 6.03
C MET A 28 7.88 14.78 5.11
N PRO A 29 8.84 15.18 4.27
CA PRO A 29 9.40 14.35 3.20
C PRO A 29 10.19 13.11 3.67
N ARG A 30 10.33 12.91 4.98
CA ARG A 30 10.96 11.74 5.60
C ARG A 30 9.97 10.82 6.32
N TRP A 31 8.69 11.18 6.37
CA TRP A 31 7.65 10.42 7.04
C TRP A 31 7.00 9.43 6.08
N ASN A 32 6.75 8.21 6.54
CA ASN A 32 5.99 7.20 5.79
C ASN A 32 4.51 7.35 6.18
N ALA A 33 3.73 8.00 5.32
CA ALA A 33 2.37 8.42 5.65
C ALA A 33 1.38 7.25 5.82
N VAL A 34 1.63 6.13 5.15
CA VAL A 34 0.77 4.95 5.19
C VAL A 34 1.62 3.68 5.22
N SER A 35 1.21 2.75 6.08
CA SER A 35 1.65 1.36 6.06
C SER A 35 0.51 0.48 5.53
N ILE A 36 0.61 0.11 4.26
CA ILE A 36 -0.42 -0.65 3.54
C ILE A 36 -0.37 -2.10 4.04
N SER A 37 -1.41 -2.49 4.78
CA SER A 37 -1.31 -3.63 5.70
C SER A 37 -2.06 -4.86 5.20
N GLY A 38 -1.32 -5.95 5.01
CA GLY A 38 -1.83 -7.31 4.84
C GLY A 38 -1.93 -8.10 6.15
N TYR A 39 -1.16 -7.73 7.17
CA TYR A 39 -1.12 -8.44 8.46
C TYR A 39 -2.53 -8.77 9.01
N HIS A 40 -3.38 -7.76 9.17
CA HIS A 40 -4.74 -7.94 9.69
C HIS A 40 -5.63 -8.80 8.77
N ILE A 41 -5.36 -8.82 7.46
CA ILE A 41 -6.08 -9.65 6.50
C ILE A 41 -5.67 -11.12 6.69
N ARG A 42 -4.39 -11.39 6.93
CA ARG A 42 -3.87 -12.73 7.24
C ARG A 42 -4.44 -13.24 8.57
N GLU A 43 -4.36 -12.44 9.62
CA GLU A 43 -4.86 -12.78 10.96
C GLU A 43 -6.38 -13.04 10.98
N ALA A 44 -7.13 -12.44 10.06
CA ALA A 44 -8.56 -12.71 9.90
C ALA A 44 -8.87 -14.04 9.17
N GLY A 45 -7.85 -14.86 8.87
CA GLY A 45 -8.00 -16.19 8.27
C GLY A 45 -7.83 -16.26 6.75
N SER A 46 -7.21 -15.26 6.13
CA SER A 46 -6.94 -15.30 4.68
C SER A 46 -5.76 -16.19 4.32
N THR A 47 -5.71 -16.62 3.06
CA THR A 47 -4.53 -17.30 2.49
C THR A 47 -3.40 -16.29 2.19
N ALA A 48 -2.15 -16.76 2.05
CA ALA A 48 -1.03 -15.89 1.68
C ALA A 48 -1.26 -15.16 0.34
N THR A 49 -1.93 -15.85 -0.60
CA THR A 49 -2.33 -15.25 -1.89
C THR A 49 -3.38 -14.16 -1.71
N GLN A 50 -4.37 -14.35 -0.83
CA GLN A 50 -5.40 -13.34 -0.55
C GLN A 50 -4.82 -12.12 0.15
N GLU A 51 -3.99 -12.31 1.17
CA GLU A 51 -3.24 -11.23 1.82
C GLU A 51 -2.48 -10.41 0.78
N LEU A 52 -1.66 -11.08 -0.04
CA LEU A 52 -0.87 -10.41 -1.07
C LEU A 52 -1.74 -9.63 -2.06
N ALA A 53 -2.77 -10.26 -2.62
CA ALA A 53 -3.61 -9.66 -3.64
C ALA A 53 -4.38 -8.45 -3.09
N PHE A 54 -5.00 -8.58 -1.91
CA PHE A 54 -5.80 -7.51 -1.32
C PHE A 54 -4.94 -6.34 -0.86
N THR A 55 -3.77 -6.59 -0.28
CA THR A 55 -2.86 -5.50 0.12
C THR A 55 -2.32 -4.73 -1.08
N LEU A 56 -1.96 -5.41 -2.17
CA LEU A 56 -1.53 -4.70 -3.38
C LEU A 56 -2.69 -3.91 -4.01
N ALA A 57 -3.92 -4.45 -3.97
CA ALA A 57 -5.11 -3.74 -4.44
C ALA A 57 -5.41 -2.48 -3.61
N ASP A 58 -5.28 -2.54 -2.28
CA ASP A 58 -5.41 -1.37 -1.40
C ASP A 58 -4.33 -0.33 -1.73
N GLY A 59 -3.09 -0.77 -1.96
CA GLY A 59 -1.99 0.11 -2.39
C GLY A 59 -2.28 0.81 -3.72
N MET A 60 -2.84 0.09 -4.69
CA MET A 60 -3.28 0.66 -5.96
C MET A 60 -4.37 1.72 -5.77
N ALA A 61 -5.36 1.46 -4.89
CA ALA A 61 -6.42 2.42 -4.59
C ALA A 61 -5.86 3.71 -3.97
N TYR A 62 -4.88 3.60 -3.07
CA TYR A 62 -4.21 4.77 -2.48
C TYR A 62 -3.37 5.55 -3.48
N VAL A 63 -2.67 4.87 -4.39
CA VAL A 63 -1.92 5.52 -5.48
C VAL A 63 -2.88 6.29 -6.39
N GLU A 64 -3.96 5.64 -6.83
CA GLU A 64 -4.96 6.24 -7.72
C GLU A 64 -5.65 7.44 -7.07
N ALA A 65 -6.02 7.34 -5.80
CA ALA A 65 -6.64 8.44 -5.05
C ALA A 65 -5.66 9.62 -4.84
N SER A 66 -4.39 9.34 -4.57
CA SER A 66 -3.34 10.37 -4.41
C SER A 66 -3.04 11.09 -5.72
N VAL A 67 -3.00 10.36 -6.84
CA VAL A 67 -2.89 10.95 -8.18
C VAL A 67 -4.11 11.80 -8.53
N LYS A 68 -5.32 11.33 -8.20
CA LYS A 68 -6.56 12.12 -8.36
C LYS A 68 -6.54 13.42 -7.55
N ALA A 69 -5.86 13.44 -6.41
CA ALA A 69 -5.63 14.65 -5.60
C ALA A 69 -4.51 15.56 -6.12
N GLY A 70 -3.93 15.25 -7.29
CA GLY A 70 -2.97 16.10 -8.00
C GLY A 70 -1.50 15.84 -7.67
N LEU A 71 -1.17 14.78 -6.91
CA LEU A 71 0.22 14.39 -6.71
C LEU A 71 0.75 13.60 -7.91
N LYS A 72 1.99 13.87 -8.32
CA LYS A 72 2.73 12.96 -9.20
C LYS A 72 3.16 11.74 -8.39
N VAL A 73 3.15 10.57 -9.00
CA VAL A 73 3.48 9.28 -8.35
C VAL A 73 4.79 9.35 -7.55
N ASP A 74 5.85 9.87 -8.16
CA ASP A 74 7.18 9.97 -7.52
C ASP A 74 7.24 10.97 -6.35
N GLN A 75 6.22 11.79 -6.11
CA GLN A 75 6.19 12.71 -4.96
C GLN A 75 5.81 12.01 -3.65
N PHE A 76 5.15 10.86 -3.71
CA PHE A 76 4.64 10.17 -2.52
C PHE A 76 4.98 8.68 -2.49
N ALA A 77 5.11 8.01 -3.64
CA ALA A 77 5.40 6.59 -3.72
C ALA A 77 6.66 6.16 -2.92
N PRO A 78 7.77 6.91 -2.90
CA PRO A 78 8.95 6.55 -2.09
C PRO A 78 8.72 6.51 -0.57
N ARG A 79 7.55 6.97 -0.10
CA ARG A 79 7.12 6.98 1.31
C ARG A 79 5.95 6.06 1.60
N LEU A 80 5.49 5.29 0.61
CA LEU A 80 4.59 4.18 0.87
C LEU A 80 5.40 3.05 1.51
N SER A 81 4.81 2.44 2.53
CA SER A 81 5.37 1.26 3.20
C SER A 81 4.31 0.16 3.26
N PHE A 82 4.76 -1.07 3.49
CA PHE A 82 3.89 -2.24 3.57
C PHE A 82 4.09 -2.96 4.89
N PHE A 83 3.03 -3.59 5.39
CA PHE A 83 3.06 -4.42 6.58
C PHE A 83 2.34 -5.75 6.32
N PHE A 84 3.14 -6.80 6.16
CA PHE A 84 2.67 -8.16 5.90
C PHE A 84 2.93 -9.05 7.12
N ASP A 85 2.17 -10.13 7.23
CA ASP A 85 2.39 -11.18 8.21
C ASP A 85 3.45 -12.20 7.77
N SER A 86 3.96 -13.00 8.70
CA SER A 86 4.84 -14.15 8.44
C SER A 86 4.33 -15.38 9.19
N HIS A 87 3.51 -16.19 8.51
CA HIS A 87 2.89 -17.39 9.08
C HIS A 87 3.80 -18.64 9.04
N ILE A 88 3.27 -19.80 9.49
CA ILE A 88 4.03 -21.05 9.69
C ILE A 88 4.55 -21.72 8.41
N ASP A 89 3.97 -21.45 7.23
CA ASP A 89 4.46 -22.00 5.97
C ASP A 89 5.72 -21.24 5.51
N PHE A 90 6.86 -21.68 6.02
CA PHE A 90 8.14 -21.00 5.87
C PHE A 90 8.49 -20.64 4.42
N PHE A 91 8.27 -21.56 3.47
CA PHE A 91 8.64 -21.31 2.07
C PHE A 91 7.59 -20.49 1.33
N GLU A 92 6.30 -20.68 1.63
CA GLU A 92 5.23 -19.86 1.05
C GLU A 92 5.42 -18.38 1.46
N GLU A 93 5.75 -18.10 2.72
CA GLU A 93 5.95 -16.71 3.18
C GLU A 93 7.17 -16.04 2.51
N ILE A 94 8.28 -16.76 2.37
CA ILE A 94 9.45 -16.28 1.60
C ILE A 94 9.05 -15.99 0.15
N ALA A 95 8.29 -16.88 -0.48
CA ALA A 95 7.81 -16.70 -1.84
C ALA A 95 6.87 -15.48 -1.95
N LYS A 96 5.94 -15.30 -1.00
CA LYS A 96 5.01 -14.19 -0.90
C LYS A 96 5.75 -12.85 -0.88
N PHE A 97 6.74 -12.68 -0.01
CA PHE A 97 7.49 -11.41 0.08
C PHE A 97 8.27 -11.10 -1.20
N ARG A 98 8.86 -12.13 -1.84
CA ARG A 98 9.58 -11.95 -3.11
C ARG A 98 8.63 -11.61 -4.24
N ALA A 99 7.45 -12.24 -4.27
CA ALA A 99 6.40 -11.95 -5.24
C ALA A 99 5.85 -10.53 -5.05
N ALA A 100 5.58 -10.10 -3.80
CA ALA A 100 5.09 -8.78 -3.46
C ALA A 100 5.96 -7.67 -4.05
N ARG A 101 7.28 -7.71 -3.77
CA ARG A 101 8.23 -6.73 -4.32
C ARG A 101 8.22 -6.70 -5.84
N ARG A 102 8.24 -7.87 -6.49
CA ARG A 102 8.27 -7.95 -7.96
C ARG A 102 6.98 -7.46 -8.61
N LEU A 103 5.83 -7.77 -8.01
CA LEU A 103 4.52 -7.34 -8.52
C LEU A 103 4.33 -5.84 -8.33
N TRP A 104 4.62 -5.32 -7.13
CA TRP A 104 4.56 -3.88 -6.85
C TRP A 104 5.47 -3.09 -7.79
N ALA A 105 6.72 -3.54 -7.97
CA ALA A 105 7.67 -2.91 -8.87
C ALA A 105 7.14 -2.78 -10.32
N ARG A 106 6.52 -3.85 -10.82
CA ARG A 106 5.91 -3.86 -12.16
C ARG A 106 4.70 -2.93 -12.22
N LEU A 107 3.82 -2.94 -11.22
CA LEU A 107 2.65 -2.06 -11.18
C LEU A 107 3.06 -0.58 -11.18
N MET A 108 3.98 -0.19 -10.29
CA MET A 108 4.42 1.19 -10.16
C MET A 108 5.13 1.70 -11.41
N ARG A 109 6.03 0.90 -12.00
CA ARG A 109 6.76 1.27 -13.21
C ARG A 109 5.87 1.24 -14.46
N ASP A 110 5.13 0.15 -14.68
CA ASP A 110 4.49 -0.15 -15.97
C ASP A 110 3.06 0.42 -16.04
N LYS A 111 2.28 0.38 -14.95
CA LYS A 111 0.91 0.93 -14.90
C LYS A 111 0.90 2.41 -14.52
N TYR A 112 1.64 2.79 -13.48
CA TYR A 112 1.61 4.17 -12.95
C TYR A 112 2.74 5.06 -13.47
N GLY A 113 3.67 4.50 -14.25
CA GLY A 113 4.70 5.29 -14.95
C GLY A 113 5.75 5.94 -14.05
N ALA A 114 5.95 5.41 -12.83
CA ALA A 114 6.94 5.90 -11.88
C ALA A 114 8.34 5.96 -12.52
N LYS A 115 9.07 7.05 -12.25
CA LYS A 115 10.40 7.28 -12.83
C LYS A 115 11.53 7.18 -11.81
N ASP A 116 11.25 7.44 -10.53
CA ASP A 116 12.22 7.24 -9.46
C ASP A 116 12.30 5.73 -9.12
N PRO A 117 13.48 5.09 -9.16
CA PRO A 117 13.65 3.72 -8.69
C PRO A 117 13.20 3.48 -7.25
N LYS A 118 13.11 4.52 -6.41
CA LYS A 118 12.58 4.40 -5.03
C LYS A 118 11.06 4.27 -4.98
N SER A 119 10.36 4.55 -6.08
CA SER A 119 8.89 4.46 -6.16
C SER A 119 8.38 3.06 -6.51
N TRP A 120 9.25 2.09 -6.83
CA TRP A 120 8.86 0.77 -7.31
C TRP A 120 9.69 -0.38 -6.70
#